data_AF-A0A449D2E0-F1
#
_entry.id   AF-A0A449D2E0-F1
#
_cell.length_a   1.000
_cell.length_b   1.000
_cell.length_c   1.000
_cell.angle_alpha   90.00
_cell.angle_beta   90.00
_cell.angle_gamma   90.00
#
_symmetry.space_group_name_H-M   'P 1'
#
loop_
_entity.id
_entity.type
_entity.pdbx_description
1 polymer ?
#
loop_
_entity_poly.entity_id
_entity_poly.type
_entity_poly.pdbx_seq_one_letter_code
_entity_poly.pdbx_strand_id
1 'polypeptide(L)'
;MNEIIRIEAHAASNADSLGYMGQQAVAQAVNGDTPYRIIGGHMDRLLLHVYPTSNATLRSTIDADAAVDDIEIVGDIVDGLCAQDFSQTGGNVLKKAVNSEQNVEVNLLVSRRGSSKGIRSECAPGGRAGRYPSGTRIRP
;
A
#
# COMPACT_ATOMS: atom_id res chain seq x y z
N MET A 1 -17.24 2.42 -21.08
CA MET A 1 -16.59 1.12 -20.87
C MET A 1 -15.24 1.41 -20.27
N ASN A 2 -14.98 0.96 -19.04
CA ASN A 2 -13.63 1.06 -18.49
C ASN A 2 -12.78 0.02 -19.21
N GLU A 3 -11.68 0.45 -19.80
CA GLU A 3 -10.70 -0.43 -20.41
C GLU A 3 -10.02 -1.24 -19.29
N ILE A 4 -10.04 -2.57 -19.41
CA ILE A 4 -9.32 -3.44 -18.47
C ILE A 4 -7.86 -3.48 -18.93
N ILE A 5 -6.99 -2.86 -18.14
CA ILE A 5 -5.54 -2.93 -18.36
C ILE A 5 -5.01 -4.12 -17.56
N ARG A 6 -4.41 -5.09 -18.25
CA ARG A 6 -3.68 -6.18 -17.60
C ARG A 6 -2.27 -5.71 -17.26
N ILE A 7 -1.92 -5.76 -15.97
CA ILE A 7 -0.58 -5.43 -15.48
C ILE A 7 0.02 -6.69 -14.86
N GLU A 8 1.27 -7.00 -15.22
CA GLU A 8 2.02 -8.11 -14.65
C GLU A 8 3.20 -7.57 -13.84
N ALA A 9 3.18 -7.85 -12.53
CA ALA A 9 4.24 -7.47 -11.62
C ALA A 9 4.83 -8.73 -10.98
N HIS A 10 6.13 -8.96 -11.21
CA HIS A 10 6.84 -10.07 -10.60
C HIS A 10 7.29 -9.72 -9.18
N ALA A 11 7.18 -10.65 -8.23
CA ALA A 11 7.85 -10.55 -6.94
C ALA A 11 9.37 -10.63 -7.13
N ALA A 12 10.11 -9.68 -6.55
CA ALA A 12 11.57 -9.69 -6.58
C ALA A 12 12.18 -10.28 -5.28
N SER A 13 11.35 -10.57 -4.29
CA SER A 13 11.76 -11.14 -3.00
C SER A 13 10.60 -11.87 -2.30
N ASN A 14 10.92 -12.59 -1.22
CA ASN A 14 9.90 -13.18 -0.34
C ASN A 14 9.01 -12.14 0.33
N ALA A 15 9.54 -10.95 0.62
CA ALA A 15 8.75 -9.85 1.16
C ALA A 15 7.69 -9.40 0.15
N ASP A 16 8.06 -9.27 -1.13
CA ASP A 16 7.09 -8.94 -2.18
C ASP A 16 6.00 -10.02 -2.31
N SER A 17 6.38 -11.31 -2.19
CA SER A 17 5.40 -12.40 -2.20
C SER A 17 4.40 -12.30 -1.05
N LEU A 18 4.84 -11.96 0.16
CA LEU A 18 3.95 -11.70 1.31
C LEU A 18 3.01 -10.53 1.04
N GLY A 19 3.55 -9.44 0.47
CA GLY A 19 2.78 -8.26 0.07
C GLY A 19 1.69 -8.58 -0.96
N TYR A 20 2.02 -9.33 -2.02
CA TYR A 20 1.04 -9.73 -3.03
C TYR A 20 -0.02 -10.69 -2.48
N MET A 21 0.34 -11.61 -1.58
CA MET A 21 -0.65 -12.45 -0.89
C MET A 21 -1.62 -11.60 -0.06
N GLY A 22 -1.13 -10.54 0.59
CA GLY A 22 -2.00 -9.59 1.29
C GLY A 22 -2.92 -8.82 0.34
N GLN A 23 -2.41 -8.34 -0.79
CA GLN A 23 -3.24 -7.65 -1.80
C GLN A 23 -4.30 -8.58 -2.40
N GLN A 24 -3.97 -9.86 -2.61
CA GLN A 24 -4.93 -10.88 -3.02
C GLN A 24 -6.01 -11.08 -1.95
N ALA A 25 -5.62 -11.18 -0.68
CA ALA A 25 -6.58 -11.36 0.42
C ALA A 25 -7.55 -10.18 0.52
N VAL A 26 -7.07 -8.94 0.35
CA VAL A 26 -7.91 -7.74 0.27
C VAL A 26 -8.87 -7.85 -0.93
N ALA A 27 -8.35 -8.16 -2.12
CA ALA A 27 -9.19 -8.29 -3.32
C ALA A 27 -10.31 -9.34 -3.16
N GLN A 28 -10.04 -10.42 -2.42
CA GLN A 28 -11.02 -11.47 -2.12
C GLN A 28 -11.99 -11.10 -0.99
N ALA A 29 -11.56 -10.26 -0.05
CA ALA A 29 -12.40 -9.76 1.04
C ALA A 29 -13.38 -8.66 0.60
N VAL A 30 -13.05 -7.95 -0.48
CA VAL A 30 -13.91 -6.91 -1.06
C VAL A 30 -15.15 -7.57 -1.70
N ASN A 31 -16.32 -7.13 -1.26
CA ASN A 31 -17.60 -7.64 -1.76
C ASN A 31 -18.02 -6.92 -3.04
N GLY A 32 -18.23 -7.67 -4.13
CA GLY A 32 -18.74 -7.15 -5.40
C GLY A 32 -17.85 -6.06 -6.01
N ASP A 33 -18.47 -5.01 -6.55
CA ASP A 33 -17.79 -3.89 -7.22
C ASP A 33 -17.36 -2.77 -6.25
N THR A 34 -17.22 -3.09 -4.96
CA THR A 34 -16.85 -2.08 -3.95
C THR A 34 -15.45 -1.54 -4.25
N PRO A 35 -15.32 -0.22 -4.51
CA PRO A 35 -14.05 0.33 -4.93
C PRO A 35 -13.07 0.43 -3.76
N TYR A 36 -11.86 -0.04 -3.98
CA TYR A 36 -10.72 0.18 -3.11
C TYR A 36 -9.49 0.55 -3.95
N ARG A 37 -8.45 1.07 -3.30
CA ARG A 37 -7.21 1.49 -3.95
C ARG A 37 -6.05 0.72 -3.34
N ILE A 38 -5.19 0.18 -4.19
CA ILE A 38 -3.84 -0.24 -3.79
C ILE A 38 -3.05 1.05 -3.53
N ILE A 39 -2.42 1.15 -2.36
CA ILE A 39 -1.59 2.29 -1.96
C ILE A 39 -0.22 1.78 -1.48
N GLY A 40 0.64 2.67 -0.98
CA GLY A 40 1.96 2.30 -0.47
C GLY A 40 2.92 1.80 -1.56
N GLY A 41 3.88 0.95 -1.17
CA GLY A 41 4.95 0.51 -2.07
C GLY A 41 4.46 -0.30 -3.28
N HIS A 42 3.32 -1.00 -3.14
CA HIS A 42 2.69 -1.71 -4.25
C HIS A 42 2.13 -0.74 -5.31
N MET A 43 1.55 0.39 -4.90
CA MET A 43 1.11 1.44 -5.82
C MET A 43 2.31 2.05 -6.55
N ASP A 44 3.39 2.38 -5.84
CA ASP A 44 4.61 2.92 -6.46
C ASP A 44 5.16 1.97 -7.53
N ARG A 45 5.13 0.65 -7.28
CA ARG A 45 5.57 -0.36 -8.24
C ARG A 45 4.69 -0.42 -9.49
N LEU A 46 3.37 -0.35 -9.33
CA LEU A 46 2.44 -0.31 -10.46
C LEU A 46 2.63 0.98 -11.29
N LEU A 47 2.82 2.12 -10.62
CA LEU A 47 3.07 3.39 -11.29
C LEU A 47 4.41 3.38 -12.06
N LEU A 48 5.47 2.79 -11.50
CA LEU A 48 6.76 2.66 -12.19
C LEU A 48 6.70 1.70 -13.38
N HIS A 49 5.78 0.73 -13.36
CA HIS A 49 5.54 -0.14 -14.52
C HIS A 49 4.86 0.63 -15.66
N VAL A 50 3.84 1.44 -15.34
CA VAL A 50 3.10 2.24 -16.34
C VAL A 50 3.91 3.47 -16.80
N TYR A 51 4.70 4.06 -15.91
CA TYR A 51 5.53 5.24 -16.14
C TYR A 51 7.00 4.95 -15.80
N PRO A 52 7.73 4.25 -16.68
CA PRO A 52 9.13 3.90 -16.44
C PRO A 52 9.98 5.14 -16.15
N THR A 53 10.57 5.16 -14.96
CA THR A 53 11.41 6.28 -14.49
C THR A 53 12.82 5.76 -14.25
N SER A 54 13.77 6.12 -15.12
CA SER A 54 15.10 5.48 -15.20
C SER A 54 15.95 5.54 -13.93
N ASN A 55 15.68 6.51 -13.04
CA ASN A 55 16.41 6.70 -11.79
C ASN A 55 15.63 6.22 -10.55
N ALA A 56 14.43 5.65 -10.73
CA ALA A 56 13.66 5.14 -9.63
C ALA A 56 14.17 3.76 -9.21
N THR A 57 14.46 3.59 -7.93
CA THR A 57 14.83 2.29 -7.35
C THR A 57 13.59 1.66 -6.74
N LEU A 58 13.22 0.48 -7.24
CA LEU A 58 12.17 -0.34 -6.62
C LEU A 58 12.64 -0.82 -5.25
N ARG A 59 11.79 -0.63 -4.24
CA ARG A 59 11.98 -1.20 -2.90
C ARG A 59 11.10 -2.42 -2.75
N SER A 60 11.57 -3.41 -2.00
CA SER A 60 10.72 -4.53 -1.63
C SER A 60 9.67 -4.07 -0.61
N THR A 61 8.44 -4.54 -0.77
CA THR A 61 7.29 -4.15 0.06
C THR A 61 6.70 -5.41 0.67
N ILE A 62 6.66 -5.50 2.00
CA ILE A 62 6.22 -6.71 2.72
C ILE A 62 4.72 -6.67 3.05
N ASP A 63 4.21 -5.47 3.24
CA ASP A 63 2.87 -5.13 3.70
C ASP A 63 1.96 -4.78 2.52
N ALA A 64 0.70 -5.22 2.65
CA ALA A 64 -0.35 -4.89 1.71
C ALA A 64 -1.15 -3.70 2.23
N ASP A 65 -0.82 -2.50 1.76
CA ASP A 65 -1.62 -1.31 2.03
C ASP A 65 -2.78 -1.18 1.04
N ALA A 66 -3.98 -0.97 1.56
CA ALA A 66 -5.16 -0.66 0.77
C ALA A 66 -5.96 0.48 1.40
N ALA A 67 -6.62 1.28 0.56
CA ALA A 67 -7.44 2.40 0.98
C ALA A 67 -8.87 2.29 0.46
N VAL A 68 -9.83 2.64 1.30
CA VAL A 68 -11.27 2.71 0.98
C VAL A 68 -11.83 4.09 1.28
N ASP A 69 -12.99 4.42 0.72
CA ASP A 69 -13.59 5.76 0.87
C ASP A 69 -14.57 5.89 2.05
N ASP A 70 -14.97 4.77 2.64
CA ASP A 70 -15.97 4.72 3.71
C ASP A 70 -15.55 3.76 4.83
N ILE A 71 -15.94 4.06 6.06
CA ILE A 71 -15.72 3.22 7.23
C ILE A 71 -16.63 1.99 7.22
N GLU A 72 -17.84 2.08 6.67
CA GLU A 72 -18.74 0.92 6.57
C GLU A 72 -18.11 -0.19 5.72
N ILE A 73 -17.43 0.20 4.64
CA ILE A 73 -16.66 -0.70 3.77
C ILE A 73 -15.51 -1.37 4.53
N VAL A 74 -14.89 -0.66 5.49
CA VAL A 74 -13.81 -1.26 6.30
C VAL A 74 -14.34 -2.45 7.10
N GLY A 75 -15.54 -2.34 7.68
CA GLY A 75 -16.16 -3.43 8.43
C GLY A 75 -16.26 -4.70 7.59
N ASP A 76 -16.86 -4.58 6.40
CA ASP A 76 -17.05 -5.72 5.49
C ASP A 76 -15.73 -6.36 5.06
N ILE A 77 -14.71 -5.54 4.74
CA ILE A 77 -13.39 -6.06 4.35
C ILE A 77 -12.68 -6.71 5.54
N VAL A 78 -12.78 -6.13 6.74
CA VAL A 78 -12.21 -6.71 7.96
C VAL A 78 -12.86 -8.06 8.26
N ASP A 79 -14.18 -8.17 8.15
CA ASP A 79 -14.89 -9.44 8.34
C ASP A 79 -14.47 -10.47 7.29
N GLY A 80 -14.34 -10.06 6.02
CA GLY A 80 -13.85 -10.91 4.93
C GLY A 80 -12.41 -11.36 5.13
N LEU A 81 -11.54 -10.53 5.72
CA LEU A 81 -10.17 -10.90 6.07
C LEU A 81 -10.15 -11.82 7.30
N CYS A 82 -11.00 -11.60 8.30
CA CYS A 82 -11.13 -12.48 9.46
C CYS A 82 -11.61 -13.89 9.04
N ALA A 83 -12.53 -13.97 8.07
CA ALA A 83 -12.95 -15.22 7.45
C ALA A 83 -11.81 -15.94 6.69
N GLN A 84 -10.74 -15.21 6.35
CA GLN A 84 -9.50 -15.74 5.78
C GLN A 84 -8.41 -15.96 6.84
N ASP A 85 -8.74 -16.12 8.12
CA ASP A 85 -7.81 -16.35 9.25
C ASP A 85 -6.89 -15.16 9.59
N PHE A 86 -7.19 -13.95 9.10
CA PHE A 86 -6.50 -12.78 9.60
C PHE A 86 -7.02 -12.42 10.99
N SER A 87 -6.12 -11.91 11.82
CA SER A 87 -6.46 -11.35 13.13
C SER A 87 -6.06 -9.88 13.16
N GLN A 88 -6.94 -9.02 13.67
CA GLN A 88 -6.62 -7.62 13.90
C GLN A 88 -5.66 -7.52 15.09
N THR A 89 -4.45 -7.01 14.84
CA THR A 89 -3.39 -6.94 15.86
C THR A 89 -3.33 -5.57 16.54
N GLY A 90 -4.01 -4.57 15.99
CA GLY A 90 -4.16 -3.23 16.54
C GLY A 90 -4.34 -2.18 15.46
N GLY A 91 -5.10 -1.12 15.77
CA GLY A 91 -5.40 -0.05 14.82
C GLY A 91 -6.04 -0.61 13.55
N ASN A 92 -5.41 -0.38 12.42
CA ASN A 92 -5.88 -0.80 11.11
C ASN A 92 -5.03 -1.91 10.46
N VAL A 93 -4.27 -2.63 11.28
CA VAL A 93 -3.36 -3.69 10.85
C VAL A 93 -3.94 -5.07 11.17
N LEU A 94 -4.03 -5.90 10.14
CA LEU A 94 -4.45 -7.30 10.19
C LEU A 94 -3.29 -8.20 9.80
N LYS A 95 -3.14 -9.34 10.49
CA LYS A 95 -2.06 -10.30 10.22
C LYS A 95 -2.57 -11.72 10.08
N LYS A 96 -1.96 -12.48 9.17
CA LYS A 96 -2.15 -13.93 9.01
C LYS A 96 -0.80 -14.62 9.02
N ALA A 97 -0.62 -15.62 9.87
CA ALA A 97 0.59 -16.43 9.86
C ALA A 97 0.63 -17.31 8.60
N VAL A 98 1.77 -17.28 7.90
CA VAL A 98 2.05 -18.21 6.78
C VAL A 98 2.84 -19.42 7.30
N ASN A 99 3.75 -19.18 8.24
CA ASN A 99 4.52 -20.19 8.96
C ASN A 99 4.93 -19.62 10.33
N SER A 100 5.81 -20.31 11.04
CA SER A 100 6.27 -19.91 12.39
C SER A 100 7.04 -18.59 12.44
N GLU A 101 7.54 -18.09 11.31
CA GLU A 101 8.44 -16.92 11.26
C GLU A 101 7.89 -15.76 10.42
N GLN A 102 6.85 -16.01 9.61
CA GLN A 102 6.36 -15.07 8.62
C GLN A 102 4.85 -14.85 8.73
N ASN A 103 4.46 -13.58 8.61
CA ASN A 103 3.07 -13.16 8.55
C ASN A 103 2.83 -12.38 7.25
N VAL A 104 1.65 -12.58 6.65
CA VAL A 104 1.07 -11.59 5.75
C VAL A 104 0.51 -10.47 6.62
N GLU A 105 0.81 -9.23 6.24
CA GLU A 105 0.31 -8.02 6.91
C GLU A 105 -0.51 -7.20 5.93
N VAL A 106 -1.71 -6.82 6.35
CA VAL A 106 -2.65 -5.97 5.60
C VAL A 106 -2.93 -4.73 6.43
N ASN A 107 -2.85 -3.57 5.79
CA ASN A 107 -3.07 -2.27 6.41
C ASN A 107 -4.19 -1.53 5.66
N LEU A 108 -5.35 -1.39 6.32
CA LEU A 108 -6.54 -0.79 5.71
C LEU A 108 -6.71 0.66 6.12
N LEU A 109 -6.61 1.60 5.19
CA LEU A 109 -6.75 3.02 5.46
C LEU A 109 -8.10 3.55 4.97
N VAL A 110 -8.73 4.40 5.77
CA VAL A 110 -9.91 5.17 5.33
C VAL A 110 -9.42 6.48 4.73
N SER A 111 -9.74 6.69 3.46
CA SER A 111 -9.53 7.94 2.75
C SER A 111 -10.44 9.01 3.36
N ARG A 112 -9.86 9.99 4.05
CA ARG A 112 -10.64 11.12 4.55
C ARG A 112 -11.06 12.03 3.39
N ARG A 113 -12.36 12.28 3.25
CA ARG A 113 -12.87 13.37 2.40
C ARG A 113 -12.66 14.71 3.12
N GLY A 114 -11.46 15.27 3.01
CA GLY A 114 -11.14 16.57 3.59
C GLY A 114 -9.67 16.95 3.45
N SER A 115 -9.40 18.25 3.26
CA SER A 115 -8.03 18.79 3.18
C SER A 115 -7.41 18.93 4.57
N SER A 116 -7.15 17.84 5.27
CA SER A 116 -6.16 17.87 6.35
C SER A 116 -4.77 17.86 5.72
N LYS A 117 -3.83 18.69 6.21
CA LYS A 117 -2.41 18.57 5.84
C LYS A 117 -2.03 17.09 6.00
N GLY A 118 -1.69 16.42 4.89
CA GLY A 118 -1.20 15.04 4.93
C GLY A 118 0.03 14.92 5.84
N ILE A 119 0.43 13.68 6.15
CA ILE A 119 1.68 13.41 6.88
C ILE A 119 2.83 14.05 6.10
N ARG A 120 3.27 15.22 6.54
CA ARG A 120 4.53 15.81 6.10
C ARG A 120 5.60 15.16 6.96
N SER A 121 6.71 14.76 6.34
CA SER A 121 7.91 14.43 7.08
C SER A 121 8.34 15.67 7.86
N GLU A 122 7.98 15.72 9.14
CA GLU A 122 8.55 16.69 10.06
C GLU A 122 9.90 16.16 10.49
N CYS A 123 10.92 17.01 10.39
CA CYS A 123 12.27 16.66 10.78
C CYS A 123 12.27 16.48 12.31
N ALA A 124 12.17 15.23 12.78
CA ALA A 124 12.32 14.93 14.19
C ALA A 124 13.72 15.39 14.64
N PRO A 125 13.87 16.01 15.82
CA PRO A 125 15.19 16.43 16.32
C PRO A 125 16.13 15.21 16.37
N GLY A 126 17.10 15.15 15.46
CA GLY A 126 18.08 14.06 15.35
C GLY A 126 18.02 13.21 14.08
N GLY A 127 16.96 13.30 13.27
CA GLY A 127 16.86 12.60 11.99
C GLY A 127 17.58 13.33 10.87
N ARG A 128 18.73 12.80 10.40
CA ARG A 128 19.40 13.36 9.21
C ARG A 128 18.61 13.01 7.94
N ALA A 129 17.73 13.90 7.50
CA ALA A 129 17.29 13.93 6.11
C ALA A 129 18.44 14.45 5.23
N GLY A 130 18.88 13.64 4.26
CA GLY A 130 19.95 14.01 3.33
C GLY A 130 19.63 15.32 2.62
N ARG A 131 20.53 16.30 2.75
CA ARG A 131 20.50 17.56 1.98
C ARG A 131 20.64 17.24 0.49
N TYR A 132 19.60 17.53 -0.30
CA TYR A 132 19.81 17.92 -1.70
C TYR A 132 20.12 19.42 -1.73
N PRO A 133 21.24 19.86 -2.34
CA PRO A 133 21.50 21.28 -2.52
C PRO A 133 20.51 21.84 -3.55
N SER A 134 19.68 22.76 -3.07
CA SER A 134 18.88 23.66 -3.90
C SER A 134 19.78 24.66 -4.61
N GLY A 135 19.57 24.84 -5.91
CA GLY A 135 19.93 26.09 -6.58
C GLY A 135 20.79 25.92 -7.83
N THR A 136 20.14 25.89 -8.98
CA THR A 136 20.66 26.63 -10.13
C THR A 136 19.49 27.38 -10.75
N ARG A 137 19.52 28.72 -10.60
CA ARG A 137 18.63 29.63 -11.31
C ARG A 137 18.93 29.51 -12.80
N ILE A 138 17.94 29.13 -13.60
CA ILE A 138 17.94 29.48 -15.01
C ILE A 138 17.29 30.87 -15.09
N ARG A 139 18.06 31.86 -15.56
CA ARG A 139 17.58 33.14 -16.07
C ARG A 139 17.84 33.16 -17.58
N PRO A 140 17.06 33.95 -18.34
CA PRO A 140 16.55 33.61 -19.67
C PRO A 140 17.63 33.45 -20.74
#